data_AF-A0A5R8ZT69-F1
#
_entry.id   AF-A0A5R8ZT69-F1
#
_cell.length_a   1.000
_cell.length_b   1.000
_cell.length_c   1.000
_cell.angle_alpha   90.00
_cell.angle_beta   90.00
_cell.angle_gamma   90.00
#
_symmetry.space_group_name_H-M   'P 1'
#
loop_
_entity.id
_entity.type
_entity.pdbx_description
1 polymer ?
#
loop_
_entity_poly.entity_id
_entity_poly.type
_entity_poly.pdbx_seq_one_letter_code
_entity_poly.pdbx_strand_id
1 'polypeptide(L)' 'MSITVTERDDDHKSREFRAHGGRCWDVHQEGQLVGIFHTEGEAQAYRVSLELEARYRHTAEF' A
#
# COMPACT_ATOMS: atom_id res chain seq x y z
N MET A 1 -6.67 10.80 -8.22
CA MET A 1 -5.71 10.05 -7.39
C MET A 1 -6.40 8.78 -6.88
N SER A 2 -6.05 7.62 -7.42
CA SER A 2 -6.51 6.31 -6.93
C SER A 2 -5.40 5.66 -6.13
N ILE A 3 -5.70 5.22 -4.91
CA ILE A 3 -4.74 4.52 -4.04
C ILE A 3 -5.33 3.15 -3.71
N THR A 4 -4.57 2.10 -4.00
CA THR A 4 -4.97 0.70 -3.83
C THR A 4 -4.02 0.03 -2.86
N VAL A 5 -4.59 -0.62 -1.86
CA VAL A 5 -3.86 -1.46 -0.91
C VAL A 5 -4.03 -2.90 -1.38
N THR A 6 -2.92 -3.58 -1.66
CA THR A 6 -2.91 -4.98 -2.09
C THR A 6 -2.12 -5.80 -1.09
N GLU A 7 -2.69 -6.91 -0.63
CA GLU A 7 -1.91 -7.91 0.10
C GLU A 7 -0.84 -8.43 -0.87
N ARG A 8 0.42 -8.32 -0.47
CA ARG A 8 1.53 -8.98 -1.15
C ARG A 8 1.45 -10.46 -0.77
N ASP A 9 0.56 -11.12 -1.50
CA ASP A 9 0.40 -12.56 -1.45
C ASP A 9 1.62 -13.19 -2.12
N ASP A 10 2.50 -13.73 -1.27
CA ASP A 10 3.70 -14.45 -1.68
C ASP A 10 3.36 -15.82 -2.32
N ASP A 11 2.08 -16.23 -2.32
CA ASP A 11 1.63 -17.54 -2.78
C ASP A 11 1.87 -17.77 -4.29
N HIS A 12 2.02 -16.70 -5.09
CA HIS A 12 2.22 -16.84 -6.53
C HIS A 12 3.66 -17.14 -6.96
N LYS A 13 4.66 -17.12 -6.07
CA LYS A 13 6.06 -17.39 -6.44
C LYS A 13 6.70 -18.49 -5.59
N SER A 14 6.45 -19.71 -6.06
CA SER A 14 7.26 -20.91 -5.79
C SER A 14 7.14 -21.53 -4.40
N ARG A 15 7.04 -22.86 -4.43
CA ARG A 15 7.01 -23.80 -3.30
C ARG A 15 8.18 -23.67 -2.30
N GLU A 16 9.09 -22.74 -2.50
CA GLU A 16 10.35 -22.56 -1.77
C GLU A 16 10.33 -21.39 -0.77
N PHE A 17 9.36 -20.46 -0.83
CA PHE A 17 9.32 -19.28 0.06
C PHE A 17 8.40 -19.44 1.29
N ARG A 18 7.83 -20.63 1.50
CA ARG A 18 6.88 -20.97 2.58
C ARG A 18 7.43 -20.91 4.01
N ALA A 19 8.71 -20.58 4.20
CA ALA A 19 9.36 -20.67 5.51
C ALA A 19 9.13 -19.44 6.42
N HIS A 20 8.71 -18.29 5.89
CA HIS A 20 8.70 -17.04 6.68
C HIS A 20 7.34 -16.35 6.89
N GLY A 21 6.26 -16.81 6.24
CA GLY A 21 4.87 -16.49 6.64
C GLY A 21 4.52 -15.01 6.86
N GLY A 22 5.30 -14.08 6.30
CA GLY A 22 5.14 -12.66 6.52
C GLY A 22 4.11 -12.09 5.56
N ARG A 23 2.89 -11.85 6.04
CA ARG A 23 1.91 -11.06 5.27
C ARG A 23 2.41 -9.62 5.20
N CYS A 24 2.64 -9.12 4.00
CA CYS A 24 2.93 -7.72 3.77
C CYS A 24 1.89 -7.10 2.86
N TRP A 25 1.74 -5.79 2.95
CA TRP A 25 0.70 -5.00 2.30
C TRP A 25 1.35 -3.89 1.51
N ASP A 26 1.18 -3.95 0.21
CA ASP A 26 1.66 -2.93 -0.71
C ASP A 26 0.61 -1.84 -0.88
N VAL A 27 1.04 -0.59 -0.79
CA VAL A 27 0.22 0.58 -1.12
C VAL A 27 0.69 1.09 -2.48
N HIS A 28 -0.20 1.02 -3.45
CA HIS A 28 0.01 1.52 -4.79
C HIS A 28 -0.79 2.80 -5.00
N GLN A 29 -0.13 3.88 -5.43
CA GLN A 29 -0.76 5.12 -5.87
C GLN A 29 -0.66 5.20 -7.39
N GLU A 30 -1.79 5.25 -8.09
CA GLU A 30 -1.85 5.34 -9.57
C GLU A 30 -0.99 4.26 -10.27
N GLY A 31 -0.92 3.08 -9.66
CA GLY A 31 -0.12 1.95 -10.16
C GLY A 31 1.35 1.97 -9.75
N GLN A 32 1.83 3.00 -9.04
CA GLN A 32 3.18 3.05 -8.48
C GLN A 32 3.20 2.60 -7.02
N LEU A 33 4.09 1.69 -6.68
CA LEU A 33 4.32 1.28 -5.29
C LEU A 33 4.90 2.46 -4.51
N VAL A 34 4.15 2.92 -3.49
CA VAL A 34 4.54 4.07 -2.65
C VAL A 34 4.86 3.66 -1.21
N GLY A 35 4.42 2.49 -0.77
CA GLY A 35 4.72 1.98 0.58
C GLY A 35 4.49 0.48 0.72
N ILE A 36 5.21 -0.13 1.65
CA ILE A 36 5.07 -1.55 2.02
C ILE A 36 4.93 -1.62 3.53
N PHE A 37 3.92 -2.34 4.02
CA PHE A 37 3.60 -2.47 5.44
C PHE A 37 3.50 -3.94 5.84
N HIS A 38 3.68 -4.22 7.12
CA HIS A 38 3.57 -5.58 7.67
C HIS A 38 2.16 -5.88 8.19
N THR A 39 1.29 -4.87 8.25
CA THR A 39 -0.09 -4.99 8.72
C THR A 39 -1.05 -4.24 7.80
N GLU A 40 -2.29 -4.75 7.69
CA GLU A 40 -3.34 -4.11 6.91
C GLU A 40 -3.68 -2.72 7.47
N GLY A 41 -3.72 -2.60 8.80
CA GLY A 41 -4.07 -1.36 9.50
C GLY A 41 -3.11 -0.22 9.17
N GLU A 42 -1.80 -0.48 9.12
CA GLU A 42 -0.80 0.52 8.73
C GLU A 42 -0.92 0.90 7.25
N ALA A 43 -1.13 -0.07 6.36
CA ALA A 43 -1.33 0.19 4.93
C ALA A 43 -2.59 1.02 4.66
N GLN A 44 -3.68 0.73 5.36
CA GLN A 44 -4.94 1.47 5.30
C GLN A 44 -4.78 2.89 5.85
N ALA A 45 -4.12 3.05 7.00
CA ALA A 45 -3.83 4.36 7.58
C ALA A 45 -2.99 5.21 6.62
N TYR A 46 -1.96 4.62 6.00
CA TYR A 46 -1.11 5.30 5.03
C TYR A 46 -1.88 5.72 3.77
N ARG A 47 -2.76 4.85 3.25
CA ARG A 47 -3.67 5.21 2.16
C ARG A 47 -4.51 6.45 2.49
N VAL A 48 -5.11 6.50 3.68
CA VAL A 48 -5.94 7.63 4.10
C VAL A 48 -5.11 8.91 4.23
N SER A 49 -3.90 8.83 4.79
CA SER A 49 -2.98 9.97 4.85
C SER A 49 -2.63 10.50 3.45
N LEU A 50 -2.33 9.61 2.50
CA LEU A 50 -2.04 9.98 1.11
C LEU A 50 -3.24 10.64 0.42
N GLU A 51 -4.46 10.13 0.62
CA GLU A 51 -5.68 10.76 0.10
C GLU A 51 -5.87 12.16 0.67
N LEU A 52 -5.62 12.32 1.97
CA LEU A 52 -5.74 13.59 2.66
C LEU A 52 -4.68 14.60 2.19
N GLU A 53 -3.42 14.19 2.06
CA GLU A 53 -2.32 15.01 1.53
C GLU A 53 -2.58 15.44 0.09
N ALA A 54 -3.08 14.53 -0.76
CA ALA A 54 -3.46 14.84 -2.13
C ALA A 54 -4.55 15.91 -2.18
N ARG A 55 -5.56 15.78 -1.30
CA ARG A 55 -6.63 16.76 -1.17
C ARG A 55 -6.10 18.11 -0.71
N TYR A 56 -5.22 18.14 0.28
CA TYR A 56 -4.63 19.39 0.77
C TYR A 56 -3.75 20.07 -0.27
N ARG A 57 -2.93 19.30 -1.01
CA ARG A 57 -2.11 19.83 -2.10
C ARG A 57 -2.97 20.52 -3.15
N HIS A 58 -4.04 19.85 -3.58
CA HIS A 58 -4.99 20.41 -4.53
C HIS A 58 -5.73 21.66 -4.01
N THR A 59 -5.88 21.83 -2.69
CA THR A 59 -6.48 23.05 -2.11
C THR A 59 -5.49 24.19 -1.90
N ALA A 60 -4.19 23.90 -1.81
CA ALA A 60 -3.14 24.90 -1.56
C ALA A 60 -2.62 25.56 -2.85
N GLU A 61 -3.00 25.02 -4.01
CA GLU A 61 -2.65 25.52 -5.35
C GLU A 61 -3.68 26.52 -5.92
N PHE A 62 -4.58 27.07 -5.07
CA PHE A 62 -5.57 28.10 -5.43
C PHE A 62 -5.42 29.38 -4.60
#